data_AF-A0A6M3LDZ5-F1
#
_entry.id   AF-A0A6M3LDZ5-F1
#
_cell.length_a   1.000
_cell.length_b   1.000
_cell.length_c   1.000
_cell.angle_alpha   90.00
_cell.angle_beta   90.00
_cell.angle_gamma   90.00
#
_symmetry.space_group_name_H-M   'P 1'
#
loop_
_entity.id
_entity.type
_entity.pdbx_description
1 polymer ?
#
loop_
_entity_poly.entity_id
_entity_poly.type
_entity_poly.pdbx_seq_one_letter_code
_entity_poly.pdbx_strand_id
1 'polypeptide(L)'
;MRELNLINYSTKVKEIKDGKLLDKIEPYNVKEALIAILFMPGNNVTAREAFKRQILADKIEMSNGSILLEEAEWQKLVDAADKLNNVGRNDIEFLHRILDAPQIEVKKDEQ
;
A
#
# COMPACT_ATOMS: atom_id res chain seq x y z
N MET A 1 1.76 17.28 -2.14
CA MET A 1 1.56 16.06 -1.33
C MET A 1 0.58 15.16 -2.07
N ARG A 2 0.56 13.87 -1.78
CA ARG A 2 -0.43 12.94 -2.33
C ARG A 2 -1.25 12.31 -1.22
N GLU A 3 -2.54 12.14 -1.46
CA GLU A 3 -3.41 11.43 -0.52
C GLU A 3 -3.59 9.99 -0.96
N LEU A 4 -3.42 9.07 -0.01
CA LEU A 4 -3.58 7.64 -0.24
C LEU A 4 -4.74 7.12 0.60
N ASN A 5 -5.66 6.38 -0.03
CA ASN A 5 -6.81 5.80 0.65
C ASN A 5 -6.44 4.49 1.36
N LEU A 6 -6.64 4.46 2.68
CA LEU A 6 -6.31 3.35 3.58
C LEU A 6 -7.51 2.47 3.96
N ILE A 7 -8.69 2.71 3.37
CA ILE A 7 -9.91 1.96 3.69
C ILE A 7 -9.82 0.55 3.10
N ASN A 8 -9.96 -0.46 3.96
CA ASN A 8 -10.01 -1.86 3.55
C ASN A 8 -11.12 -2.09 2.53
N TYR A 9 -10.87 -2.98 1.57
CA TYR A 9 -11.86 -3.42 0.60
C TYR A 9 -11.97 -4.94 0.65
N SER A 10 -12.93 -5.50 -0.07
CA SER A 10 -13.09 -6.96 -0.16
C SER A 10 -12.70 -7.43 -1.54
N THR A 11 -12.01 -8.57 -1.61
CA THR A 11 -11.61 -9.19 -2.85
C THR A 11 -12.19 -10.60 -2.97
N LYS A 12 -12.44 -11.04 -4.21
CA LYS A 12 -12.91 -12.40 -4.48
C LYS A 12 -11.68 -13.27 -4.71
N VAL A 13 -11.47 -14.24 -3.84
CA VAL A 13 -10.43 -15.26 -3.98
C VAL A 13 -11.08 -16.60 -4.29
N LYS A 14 -10.32 -17.46 -4.97
CA LYS A 14 -10.71 -18.85 -5.19
C LYS A 14 -10.14 -19.70 -4.06
N GLU A 15 -11.01 -20.37 -3.33
CA GLU A 15 -10.63 -21.35 -2.30
C GLU A 15 -10.99 -22.75 -2.80
N ILE A 16 -10.12 -23.73 -2.54
CA ILE A 16 -10.45 -25.14 -2.80
C ILE A 16 -10.99 -25.74 -1.50
N LYS A 17 -12.26 -26.15 -1.54
CA LYS A 17 -12.91 -26.85 -0.43
C LYS A 17 -13.56 -28.12 -0.96
N ASP A 18 -13.21 -29.26 -0.35
CA ASP A 18 -13.68 -30.59 -0.76
C ASP A 18 -13.47 -30.89 -2.26
N GLY A 19 -12.32 -30.46 -2.80
CA GLY A 19 -11.96 -30.63 -4.21
C GLY A 19 -12.70 -29.71 -5.20
N LYS A 20 -13.51 -28.76 -4.71
CA LYS A 20 -14.22 -27.78 -5.53
C LYS A 20 -13.64 -26.39 -5.37
N LEU A 21 -13.50 -25.68 -6.49
CA LEU A 21 -13.18 -24.25 -6.50
C LEU A 21 -14.44 -23.46 -6.14
N LEU A 22 -14.38 -22.74 -5.01
CA LEU A 22 -15.44 -21.86 -4.53
C LEU A 22 -14.96 -20.41 -4.52
N ASP A 23 -15.89 -19.49 -4.75
CA ASP A 23 -15.64 -18.07 -4.51
C ASP A 23 -15.74 -17.78 -3.02
N LYS A 24 -14.71 -17.13 -2.49
CA LYS A 24 -14.67 -16.62 -1.13
C LYS A 24 -14.39 -15.13 -1.18
N ILE A 25 -15.09 -14.38 -0.32
CA ILE A 25 -14.84 -12.95 -0.15
C ILE A 25 -13.90 -12.81 1.04
N GLU A 26 -12.73 -12.23 0.81
CA GLU A 26 -11.75 -11.96 1.86
C GLU A 26 -11.50 -10.46 2.02
N PRO A 27 -11.33 -9.98 3.27
CA PRO A 27 -10.94 -8.60 3.51
C PRO A 27 -9.49 -8.39 3.03
N TYR A 28 -9.27 -7.33 2.27
CA TYR A 28 -7.96 -6.84 1.90
C TYR A 28 -7.56 -5.72 2.85
N ASN A 29 -6.55 -5.97 3.69
CA ASN A 29 -6.04 -4.98 4.62
C ASN A 29 -5.02 -4.07 3.93
N VAL A 30 -5.46 -2.85 3.60
CA VAL A 30 -4.65 -1.92 2.80
C VAL A 30 -3.43 -1.45 3.58
N LYS A 31 -3.56 -1.20 4.89
CA LYS A 31 -2.44 -0.74 5.71
C LYS A 31 -1.36 -1.82 5.81
N GLU A 32 -1.76 -3.05 6.11
CA GLU A 32 -0.82 -4.18 6.17
C GLU A 32 -0.14 -4.41 4.83
N ALA A 33 -0.89 -4.35 3.72
CA ALA A 33 -0.29 -4.49 2.39
C ALA A 33 0.72 -3.37 2.09
N LEU A 34 0.40 -2.10 2.38
CA LEU A 34 1.32 -0.98 2.19
C LEU A 34 2.60 -1.14 3.02
N ILE A 35 2.47 -1.56 4.28
CA ILE A 35 3.63 -1.79 5.15
C ILE A 35 4.45 -2.98 4.62
N ALA A 36 3.80 -4.08 4.25
CA ALA A 36 4.46 -5.28 3.76
C ALA A 36 5.31 -4.98 2.51
N ILE A 37 4.77 -4.23 1.54
CA ILE A 37 5.52 -3.92 0.31
C ILE A 37 6.79 -3.11 0.58
N LEU A 38 6.85 -2.30 1.65
CA LEU A 38 8.05 -1.55 2.00
C LEU A 38 9.22 -2.46 2.41
N PHE A 39 8.92 -3.65 2.93
CA PHE A 39 9.92 -4.58 3.49
C PHE A 39 10.04 -5.91 2.74
N MET A 40 9.37 -6.04 1.58
CA MET A 40 9.42 -7.27 0.80
C MET A 40 10.84 -7.65 0.34
N PRO A 41 11.18 -8.96 0.35
CA PRO A 41 12.39 -9.47 -0.28
C PRO A 41 12.41 -9.09 -1.78
N GLY A 42 13.51 -8.52 -2.25
CA GLY A 42 13.65 -8.00 -3.62
C GLY A 42 13.73 -6.47 -3.71
N ASN A 43 13.38 -5.75 -2.64
CA ASN A 43 13.53 -4.30 -2.60
C ASN A 43 14.98 -3.81 -2.47
N ASN A 44 15.93 -4.68 -2.14
CA ASN A 44 17.35 -4.38 -1.89
C ASN A 44 17.54 -3.20 -0.92
N VAL A 45 16.82 -3.26 0.21
CA VAL A 45 16.78 -2.19 1.21
C VAL A 45 18.05 -2.22 2.06
N THR A 46 18.83 -1.14 2.04
CA THR A 46 19.96 -0.97 2.98
C THR A 46 19.45 -0.71 4.39
N ALA A 47 20.25 -0.95 5.43
CA ALA A 47 19.85 -0.68 6.82
C ALA A 47 19.37 0.77 7.06
N ARG A 48 20.02 1.75 6.42
CA ARG A 48 19.61 3.16 6.48
C ARG A 48 18.25 3.38 5.84
N GLU A 49 18.00 2.75 4.70
CA GLU A 49 16.72 2.86 4.01
C GLU A 49 15.61 2.13 4.77
N ALA A 50 15.92 0.99 5.41
CA ALA A 50 14.98 0.27 6.26
C ALA A 50 14.50 1.13 7.42
N PHE A 51 15.40 1.88 8.07
CA PHE A 51 15.03 2.82 9.13
C PHE A 51 14.09 3.92 8.62
N LYS A 52 14.35 4.49 7.44
CA LYS A 52 13.46 5.50 6.84
C LYS A 52 12.10 4.93 6.46
N ARG A 53 12.07 3.69 5.95
CA ARG A 53 10.83 2.98 5.62
C ARG A 53 10.02 2.63 6.87
N GLN A 54 10.69 2.36 8.00
CA GLN A 54 10.01 2.16 9.28
C GLN A 54 9.22 3.40 9.71
N ILE A 55 9.81 4.60 9.58
CA ILE A 55 9.10 5.85 9.90
C ILE A 55 7.82 5.99 9.04
N LEU A 56 7.90 5.65 7.75
CA LEU A 56 6.74 5.64 6.86
C LEU A 56 5.71 4.57 7.25
N ALA A 57 6.18 3.38 7.64
CA ALA A 57 5.32 2.29 8.10
C ALA A 57 4.55 2.67 9.37
N ASP A 58 5.22 3.26 10.36
CA ASP A 58 4.61 3.77 11.59
C ASP A 58 3.55 4.83 11.28
N LYS A 59 3.86 5.74 10.34
CA LYS A 59 2.91 6.77 9.87
C LYS A 59 1.67 6.15 9.23
N ILE A 60 1.83 5.12 8.40
CA ILE A 60 0.70 4.39 7.78
C ILE A 60 -0.12 3.70 8.86
N GLU A 61 0.52 3.02 9.81
CA GLU A 61 -0.14 2.28 10.88
C GLU A 61 -1.02 3.18 11.75
N MET A 62 -0.50 4.35 12.13
CA MET A 62 -1.19 5.37 12.92
C MET A 62 -2.29 6.13 12.17
N SER A 63 -2.30 6.07 10.83
CA SER A 63 -3.28 6.76 10.00
C SER A 63 -4.60 5.98 9.87
N ASN A 64 -5.69 6.72 9.68
CA ASN A 64 -7.05 6.19 9.55
C ASN A 64 -7.76 6.79 8.35
N GLY A 65 -8.41 5.95 7.54
CA GLY A 65 -9.16 6.38 6.35
C GLY A 65 -8.27 6.80 5.19
N SER A 66 -7.42 7.81 5.36
CA SER A 66 -6.43 8.25 4.39
C SER A 66 -5.12 8.69 5.06
N ILE A 67 -4.07 8.84 4.25
CA ILE A 67 -2.77 9.37 4.68
C ILE A 67 -2.27 10.38 3.64
N LEU A 68 -1.71 11.48 4.12
CA LEU A 68 -1.02 12.45 3.29
C LEU A 68 0.48 12.16 3.27
N LEU A 69 1.00 11.97 2.07
CA LEU A 69 2.40 11.65 1.81
C LEU A 69 3.10 12.81 1.11
N GLU A 70 4.31 13.10 1.58
CA GLU A 70 5.26 13.88 0.81
C GLU A 70 5.72 13.10 -0.42
N GLU A 71 6.22 13.81 -1.43
CA GLU A 71 6.65 13.18 -2.69
C GLU A 71 7.72 12.09 -2.44
N ALA A 72 8.66 12.36 -1.53
CA ALA A 72 9.70 11.41 -1.17
C ALA A 72 9.17 10.18 -0.40
N GLU A 73 8.03 10.27 0.29
CA GLU A 73 7.39 9.15 0.95
C GLU A 73 6.58 8.33 -0.06
N TRP A 74 5.80 9.01 -0.91
CA TRP A 74 5.02 8.39 -1.97
C TRP A 74 5.93 7.62 -2.94
N GLN A 75 7.04 8.21 -3.37
CA GLN A 75 7.98 7.55 -4.28
C GLN A 75 8.53 6.24 -3.70
N LYS A 76 8.70 6.11 -2.37
CA LYS A 76 9.13 4.84 -1.76
C LYS A 76 8.09 3.72 -1.92
N LEU A 77 6.80 4.07 -1.89
CA LEU A 77 5.72 3.12 -2.14
C LEU A 77 5.65 2.74 -3.62
N VAL A 78 5.82 3.71 -4.53
CA VAL A 78 5.89 3.47 -5.97
C VAL A 78 7.06 2.54 -6.29
N ASP A 79 8.27 2.86 -5.82
CA ASP A 79 9.47 2.04 -6.03
C ASP A 79 9.35 0.62 -5.46
N ALA A 80 8.57 0.45 -4.40
CA ALA A 80 8.28 -0.85 -3.81
C ALA A 80 7.22 -1.61 -4.63
N ALA A 81 6.18 -0.92 -5.11
CA ALA A 81 5.14 -1.48 -5.95
C ALA A 81 5.69 -1.94 -7.31
N ASP A 82 6.59 -1.17 -7.92
CA ASP A 82 7.23 -1.49 -9.20
C ASP A 82 8.10 -2.76 -9.16
N LYS A 83 8.49 -3.20 -7.96
CA LYS A 83 9.27 -4.43 -7.74
C LYS A 83 8.41 -5.65 -7.41
N LEU A 84 7.09 -5.48 -7.31
CA LEU A 84 6.18 -6.59 -7.12
C LEU A 84 6.17 -7.49 -8.36
N ASN A 85 6.42 -8.78 -8.12
CA ASN A 85 6.30 -9.82 -9.13
C ASN A 85 5.07 -10.68 -8.82
N ASN A 86 4.54 -11.38 -9.83
CA ASN A 86 3.35 -12.24 -9.71
C ASN A 86 2.07 -11.50 -9.29
N VAL A 87 1.94 -10.24 -9.70
CA VAL A 87 0.74 -9.43 -9.46
C VAL A 87 -0.47 -10.05 -10.16
N GLY A 88 -1.53 -10.31 -9.40
CA GLY A 88 -2.80 -10.82 -9.88
C GLY A 88 -3.87 -9.75 -10.00
N ARG A 89 -5.05 -10.13 -10.52
CA ARG A 89 -6.21 -9.22 -10.65
C ARG A 89 -6.64 -8.60 -9.31
N ASN A 90 -6.42 -9.31 -8.22
CA ASN A 90 -6.83 -8.88 -6.88
C ASN A 90 -5.93 -7.76 -6.33
N ASP A 91 -4.74 -7.58 -6.88
CA ASP A 91 -3.78 -6.56 -6.45
C ASP A 91 -3.95 -5.23 -7.21
N ILE A 92 -4.73 -5.21 -8.29
CA ILE A 92 -4.87 -4.05 -9.17
C ILE A 92 -5.47 -2.84 -8.44
N GLU A 93 -6.49 -3.06 -7.60
CA GLU A 93 -7.08 -2.00 -6.77
C GLU A 93 -6.05 -1.42 -5.79
N PHE A 94 -5.22 -2.27 -5.19
CA PHE A 94 -4.14 -1.85 -4.30
C PHE A 94 -3.08 -1.03 -5.04
N LEU A 95 -2.65 -1.47 -6.21
CA LEU A 95 -1.69 -0.76 -7.05
C LEU A 95 -2.22 0.57 -7.56
N HIS A 96 -3.47 0.62 -8.00
CA HIS A 96 -4.13 1.85 -8.44
C HIS A 96 -4.10 2.92 -7.34
N ARG A 97 -4.35 2.54 -6.08
CA ARG A 97 -4.26 3.48 -4.95
C ARG A 97 -2.89 4.08 -4.73
N ILE A 98 -1.83 3.36 -5.10
CA ILE A 98 -0.45 3.84 -4.98
C ILE A 98 -0.09 4.70 -6.19
N LEU A 99 -0.25 4.14 -7.40
CA LEU A 99 0.23 4.75 -8.64
C LEU A 99 -0.59 5.97 -9.05
N ASP A 100 -1.89 5.95 -8.80
CA ASP A 100 -2.83 7.01 -9.18
C ASP A 100 -3.28 7.86 -7.99
N ALA A 101 -2.49 7.88 -6.90
CA ALA A 101 -2.77 8.67 -5.71
C ALA A 101 -2.89 10.18 -6.07
N PRO A 102 -4.03 10.84 -5.80
CA PRO A 102 -4.26 12.22 -6.21
C PRO A 102 -3.28 13.19 -5.55
N GLN A 103 -2.77 14.13 -6.34
CA GLN A 103 -1.98 15.24 -5.82
C GLN A 103 -2.89 16.29 -5.19
N ILE A 104 -2.56 16.70 -3.96
CA ILE A 104 -3.29 17.71 -3.21
C ILE A 104 -2.37 18.90 -2.92
N GLU A 105 -2.88 20.10 -3.19
CA GLU A 105 -2.29 21.35 -2.74
C GLU A 105 -2.64 21.58 -1.27
N VAL A 106 -1.64 21.54 -0.41
CA VAL A 106 -1.81 21.95 0.98
C VAL A 106 -1.70 23.47 1.04
N LYS A 107 -2.84 24.14 1.24
CA LYS A 107 -2.80 25.54 1.67
C LYS A 107 -2.19 25.55 3.07
N LYS A 108 -1.04 26.21 3.21
CA LYS A 108 -0.53 26.57 4.53
C LYS A 108 -1.52 27.58 5.10
N ASP A 109 -2.34 27.15 6.06
CA ASP A 109 -3.00 28.11 6.92
C ASP A 109 -1.90 28.74 7.79
N GLU A 110 -1.53 29.96 7.43
CA GLU A 110 -0.74 30.85 8.29
C GLU A 110 -1.59 31.16 9.53
N GLN A 111 -1.23 30.59 10.67
CA GLN A 111 -1.61 31.06 12.00
C GLN A 111 -0.39 31.58 12.73
#